data_AF-A0A1B9FYT1-F1
#
_entry.id   AF-A0A1B9FYT1-F1
#
_cell.length_a   1.000
_cell.length_b   1.000
_cell.length_c   1.000
_cell.angle_alpha   90.00
_cell.angle_beta   90.00
_cell.angle_gamma   90.00
#
_symmetry.space_group_name_H-M   'P 1'
#
loop_
_entity.id
_entity.type
_entity.pdbx_description
1 polymer ?
#
loop_
_entity_poly.entity_id
_entity_poly.type
_entity_poly.pdbx_seq_one_letter_code
_entity_poly.pdbx_strand_id
1 'polypeptide(L)'
;MSLQEIEGEGELREGEEDVVLDNLREIAEESIGMAMTFTIASAAKEALALLIVERARKEKEEDDRRTREYEEAEAARTRGTPLTRDLFDKWRKSFTAEIRAKREKEEQDRVKALNPKEREEWRKRKERPTGRQLFESSSALATSDEGLYEEGVEEVDMRKYTREQREEERRKEEEEEERRRRGLVNDGDSDNE
;
A
#
# COMPACT_ATOMS: atom_id res chain seq x y z
N MET A 1 -19.93 26.44 26.11
CA MET A 1 -18.98 27.49 25.71
C MET A 1 -18.24 27.91 26.96
N SER A 2 -17.02 27.43 27.12
CA SER A 2 -16.10 27.83 28.18
C SER A 2 -15.66 29.28 27.91
N LEU A 3 -15.96 30.18 28.84
CA LEU A 3 -15.40 31.53 28.87
C LEU A 3 -13.91 31.38 29.19
N GLN A 4 -13.06 31.52 28.18
CA GLN A 4 -11.61 31.54 28.33
C GLN A 4 -11.25 32.89 28.97
N GLU A 5 -10.51 32.85 30.08
CA GLU A 5 -9.95 34.04 30.70
C GLU A 5 -9.08 34.76 29.67
N ILE A 6 -9.47 36.00 29.35
CA ILE A 6 -8.70 36.86 28.47
C ILE A 6 -7.49 37.29 29.30
N GLU A 7 -6.31 36.72 29.03
CA GLU A 7 -5.06 37.18 29.65
C GLU A 7 -4.77 38.61 29.18
N GLY A 8 -4.90 39.55 30.11
CA GLY A 8 -4.77 40.99 29.91
C GLY A 8 -5.80 41.71 30.77
N GLU A 9 -5.34 42.37 31.83
CA GLU A 9 -6.15 43.03 32.86
C GLU A 9 -7.05 44.14 32.28
N GLY A 10 -8.15 43.82 31.59
CA GLY A 10 -9.15 44.80 31.16
C GLY A 10 -8.66 45.96 30.28
N GLU A 11 -7.40 45.93 29.84
CA GLU A 11 -6.78 47.02 29.08
C GLU A 11 -7.15 46.93 27.58
N LEU A 12 -7.43 48.10 27.01
CA LEU A 12 -7.61 48.28 25.57
C LEU A 12 -6.25 48.19 24.89
N ARG A 13 -6.18 47.54 23.72
CA ARG A 13 -4.94 47.52 22.92
C ARG A 13 -4.78 48.86 22.22
N GLU A 14 -3.54 49.18 21.83
CA GLU A 14 -3.19 50.41 21.11
C GLU A 14 -4.13 50.59 19.89
N GLY A 15 -4.81 51.73 19.82
CA GLY A 15 -5.75 52.09 18.76
C GLY A 15 -7.20 51.60 18.94
N GLU A 16 -7.49 50.64 19.82
CA GLU A 16 -8.87 50.24 20.13
C GLU A 16 -9.60 51.31 20.96
N GLU A 17 -8.85 52.06 21.77
CA GLU A 17 -9.36 53.21 22.53
C GLU A 17 -9.89 54.31 21.60
N ASP A 18 -9.16 54.63 20.53
CA ASP A 18 -9.55 55.65 19.56
C ASP A 18 -10.84 55.24 18.84
N VAL A 19 -10.96 53.97 18.45
CA VAL A 19 -12.16 53.44 17.78
C VAL A 19 -13.39 53.54 18.68
N VAL A 20 -13.26 53.23 19.97
CA VAL A 20 -14.37 53.35 20.92
C VAL A 20 -14.71 54.82 21.15
N LEU A 21 -13.70 55.69 21.29
CA LEU A 21 -13.90 57.12 21.50
C LEU A 21 -14.55 57.80 20.29
N ASP A 22 -14.18 57.43 19.07
CA ASP A 22 -14.76 57.98 17.84
C ASP A 22 -16.24 57.59 17.71
N ASN A 23 -16.58 56.32 17.96
CA ASN A 23 -17.97 55.85 17.94
C ASN A 23 -18.81 56.56 19.04
N LEU A 24 -18.24 56.72 20.24
CA LEU A 24 -18.92 57.45 21.31
C LEU A 24 -19.09 58.94 21.01
N ARG A 25 -18.16 59.57 20.28
CA ARG A 25 -18.30 60.96 19.83
C ARG A 25 -19.44 61.10 18.83
N GLU A 26 -19.54 60.19 17.86
CA GLU A 26 -20.63 60.18 16.87
C GLU A 26 -22.00 60.07 17.57
N ILE A 27 -22.15 59.10 18.48
CA ILE A 27 -23.40 58.90 19.23
C ILE A 27 -23.70 60.09 20.17
N ALA A 28 -22.67 60.72 20.73
CA ALA A 28 -22.83 61.92 21.54
C ALA A 28 -23.31 63.12 20.71
N GLU A 29 -22.79 63.29 19.49
CA GLU A 29 -23.22 64.34 18.56
C GLU A 29 -24.68 64.14 18.10
N GLU A 30 -25.10 62.90 17.85
CA GLU A 30 -26.49 62.57 17.50
C GLU A 30 -27.47 62.75 18.66
N SER A 31 -26.99 62.58 19.90
CA SER A 31 -27.81 62.69 21.11
C SER A 31 -27.95 64.13 21.63
N ILE A 32 -27.37 65.11 20.93
CA ILE A 32 -27.45 66.53 21.32
C ILE A 32 -28.92 66.98 21.36
N GLY A 33 -29.38 67.42 22.53
CA GLY A 33 -30.75 67.87 22.76
C GLY A 33 -31.66 66.85 23.45
N MET A 34 -31.18 65.62 23.71
CA MET A 34 -31.85 64.59 24.50
C MET A 34 -31.00 64.21 25.74
N ALA A 35 -31.55 63.43 26.68
CA ALA A 35 -30.79 62.95 27.83
C ALA A 35 -29.71 61.94 27.37
N MET A 36 -28.42 62.32 27.46
CA MET A 36 -27.32 61.58 26.80
C MET A 36 -26.64 60.51 27.66
N THR A 37 -26.77 60.56 28.98
CA THR A 37 -25.93 59.75 29.89
C THR A 37 -26.14 58.24 29.71
N PHE A 38 -27.38 57.79 29.62
CA PHE A 38 -27.69 56.37 29.44
C PHE A 38 -27.34 55.88 28.03
N THR A 39 -27.57 56.71 27.00
CA THR A 39 -27.27 56.39 25.61
C THR A 39 -25.77 56.16 25.41
N ILE A 40 -24.94 57.10 25.89
CA ILE A 40 -23.49 57.00 25.81
C ILE A 40 -22.97 55.81 26.63
N ALA A 41 -23.50 55.58 27.83
CA ALA A 41 -23.10 54.43 28.65
C ALA A 41 -23.47 53.08 27.99
N SER A 42 -24.63 53.00 27.35
CA SER A 42 -25.08 51.79 26.64
C SER A 42 -24.24 51.55 25.39
N ALA A 43 -23.99 52.61 24.60
CA ALA A 43 -23.12 52.55 23.44
C ALA A 43 -21.68 52.13 23.80
N ALA A 44 -21.14 52.64 24.90
CA ALA A 44 -19.79 52.28 25.37
C ALA A 44 -19.72 50.78 25.71
N LYS A 45 -20.73 50.27 26.40
CA LYS A 45 -20.83 48.85 26.74
C LYS A 45 -20.90 47.98 25.47
N GLU A 46 -21.70 48.37 24.48
CA GLU A 46 -21.84 47.64 23.22
C GLU A 46 -20.55 47.66 22.40
N ALA A 47 -19.90 48.82 22.27
CA ALA A 47 -18.62 48.96 21.57
C ALA A 47 -17.52 48.08 22.21
N LEU A 48 -17.43 48.09 23.53
CA LEU A 48 -16.47 47.23 24.26
C LEU A 48 -16.81 45.74 24.11
N ALA A 49 -18.09 45.36 24.12
CA ALA A 49 -18.50 43.98 23.90
C ALA A 49 -18.14 43.49 22.49
N LEU A 50 -18.32 44.34 21.47
CA LEU A 50 -17.92 44.04 20.10
C LEU A 50 -16.42 43.81 19.97
N LEU A 51 -15.59 44.65 20.62
CA LEU A 51 -14.14 44.46 20.64
C LEU A 51 -13.73 43.11 21.22
N ILE A 52 -14.36 42.68 22.32
CA ILE A 52 -14.08 41.37 22.94
C ILE A 52 -14.40 40.24 21.95
N VAL A 53 -15.54 40.31 21.28
CA VAL A 53 -15.94 39.31 20.27
C VAL A 53 -14.98 39.30 19.09
N GLU A 54 -14.55 40.48 18.62
CA GLU A 54 -13.62 40.58 17.50
C GLU A 54 -12.23 40.05 17.86
N ARG A 55 -11.74 40.31 19.07
CA ARG A 55 -10.48 39.72 19.59
C ARG A 55 -10.55 38.20 19.61
N ALA A 56 -11.60 37.64 20.20
CA ALA A 56 -11.79 36.18 20.26
C ALA A 56 -11.91 35.56 18.85
N ARG A 57 -12.56 36.26 17.92
CA ARG A 57 -12.64 35.84 16.51
C ARG A 57 -11.27 35.84 15.85
N LYS A 58 -10.50 36.91 15.99
CA LYS A 58 -9.14 37.02 15.41
C LYS A 58 -8.22 35.94 15.96
N GLU A 59 -8.23 35.70 17.27
CA GLU A 59 -7.44 34.65 17.89
C GLU A 59 -7.82 33.26 17.36
N LYS A 60 -9.13 32.99 17.24
CA LYS A 60 -9.61 31.74 16.66
C LYS A 60 -9.24 31.61 15.19
N GLU A 61 -9.33 32.66 14.39
CA GLU A 61 -8.93 32.66 12.98
C GLU A 61 -7.42 32.40 12.82
N GLU A 62 -6.60 32.94 13.73
CA GLU A 62 -5.14 32.67 13.78
C GLU A 62 -4.84 31.20 14.15
N ASP A 63 -5.55 30.64 15.14
CA ASP A 63 -5.42 29.24 15.54
C ASP A 63 -5.92 28.28 14.44
N ASP A 64 -7.08 28.58 13.85
CA ASP A 64 -7.66 27.86 12.71
C ASP A 64 -6.72 27.92 11.49
N ARG A 65 -6.00 29.03 11.28
CA ARG A 65 -5.00 29.12 10.20
C ARG A 65 -3.79 28.24 10.49
N ARG A 66 -3.26 28.30 11.71
CA ARG A 66 -2.12 27.48 12.14
C ARG A 66 -2.43 25.98 12.04
N THR A 67 -3.62 25.57 12.46
CA THR A 67 -4.06 24.17 12.38
C THR A 67 -4.22 23.71 10.93
N ARG A 68 -4.79 24.54 10.04
CA ARG A 68 -4.89 24.22 8.60
C ARG A 68 -3.52 24.06 7.94
N GLU A 69 -2.55 24.93 8.24
CA GLU A 69 -1.20 24.80 7.71
C GLU A 69 -0.53 23.47 8.13
N TYR A 70 -0.76 23.05 9.38
CA TYR A 70 -0.27 21.77 9.88
C TYR A 70 -0.97 20.57 9.21
N GLU A 71 -2.28 20.65 9.05
CA GLU A 71 -3.07 19.61 8.35
C GLU A 71 -2.71 19.50 6.87
N GLU A 72 -2.41 20.61 6.19
CA GLU A 72 -1.95 20.60 4.80
C GLU A 72 -0.56 19.96 4.67
N ALA A 73 0.36 20.23 5.62
CA ALA A 73 1.68 19.61 5.65
C ALA A 73 1.60 18.10 5.92
N GLU A 74 0.76 17.67 6.86
CA GLU A 74 0.53 16.25 7.13
C GLU A 74 -0.27 15.57 6.00
N ALA A 75 -1.21 16.26 5.36
CA ALA A 75 -1.91 15.76 4.17
C ALA A 75 -0.96 15.60 2.97
N ALA A 76 0.01 16.51 2.78
CA ALA A 76 1.05 16.38 1.76
C ALA A 76 2.01 15.22 2.07
N ARG A 77 2.27 14.96 3.35
CA ARG A 77 3.08 13.81 3.80
C ARG A 77 2.34 12.47 3.69
N THR A 78 1.04 12.49 3.93
CA THR A 78 0.18 11.30 4.00
C THR A 78 -0.40 10.94 2.62
N ARG A 79 -0.57 11.91 1.71
CA ARG A 79 -0.73 11.60 0.29
C ARG A 79 0.59 11.07 -0.25
N GLY A 80 0.71 9.75 -0.26
CA GLY A 80 1.71 9.08 -1.10
C GLY A 80 1.61 9.57 -2.55
N THR A 81 2.67 9.35 -3.33
CA THR A 81 2.70 9.77 -4.73
C THR A 81 1.55 9.10 -5.50
N PRO A 82 0.66 9.85 -6.17
CA PRO A 82 -0.40 9.23 -6.96
C PRO A 82 0.23 8.33 -8.02
N LEU A 83 -0.15 7.06 -8.00
CA LEU A 83 0.46 6.02 -8.83
C LEU A 83 -0.09 6.13 -10.26
N THR A 84 0.48 7.03 -11.06
CA THR A 84 0.22 7.10 -12.50
C THR A 84 1.02 6.02 -13.24
N ARG A 85 0.60 5.66 -14.46
CA ARG A 85 1.28 4.61 -15.26
C ARG A 85 2.78 4.89 -15.44
N ASP A 86 3.14 6.13 -15.74
CA ASP A 86 4.54 6.52 -15.96
C ASP A 86 5.39 6.42 -14.68
N LEU A 87 4.80 6.77 -13.52
CA LEU A 87 5.47 6.65 -12.23
C LEU A 87 5.61 5.17 -11.82
N PHE A 88 4.58 4.37 -12.08
CA PHE A 88 4.62 2.94 -11.83
C PHE A 88 5.69 2.26 -12.68
N ASP A 89 5.84 2.62 -13.96
CA ASP A 89 6.87 2.04 -14.82
C ASP A 89 8.29 2.41 -14.37
N LYS A 90 8.50 3.65 -13.93
CA LYS A 90 9.78 4.08 -13.33
C LYS A 90 10.07 3.29 -12.05
N TRP A 91 9.10 3.20 -11.15
CA TRP A 91 9.20 2.43 -9.91
C TRP A 91 9.45 0.94 -10.19
N ARG A 92 8.75 0.36 -11.16
CA ARG A 92 8.91 -1.05 -11.54
C ARG A 92 10.32 -1.32 -12.06
N LYS A 93 10.88 -0.42 -12.86
CA LYS A 93 12.26 -0.52 -13.35
C LYS A 93 13.27 -0.46 -12.20
N SER A 94 13.15 0.51 -11.28
CA SER A 94 14.03 0.60 -10.13
C SER A 94 13.90 -0.60 -9.19
N PHE A 95 12.67 -1.02 -8.89
CA PHE A 95 12.40 -2.16 -8.03
C PHE A 95 12.93 -3.47 -8.64
N THR A 96 12.71 -3.71 -9.94
CA THR A 96 13.23 -4.91 -10.61
C THR A 96 14.76 -4.92 -10.62
N ALA A 97 15.39 -3.76 -10.81
CA ALA A 97 16.84 -3.62 -10.74
C ALA A 97 17.37 -3.89 -9.33
N GLU A 98 16.70 -3.38 -8.29
CA GLU A 98 17.07 -3.59 -6.89
C GLU A 98 16.95 -5.07 -6.49
N ILE A 99 15.86 -5.73 -6.85
CA ILE A 99 15.68 -7.18 -6.60
C ILE A 99 16.73 -8.00 -7.33
N ARG A 100 17.07 -7.65 -8.57
CA ARG A 100 18.16 -8.32 -9.31
C ARG A 100 19.50 -8.12 -8.61
N ALA A 101 19.83 -6.90 -8.21
CA ALA A 101 21.07 -6.59 -7.51
C ALA A 101 21.17 -7.30 -6.15
N LYS A 102 20.05 -7.38 -5.41
CA LYS A 102 19.99 -8.10 -4.14
C LYS A 102 20.22 -9.60 -4.33
N ARG A 103 19.56 -10.22 -5.32
CA ARG A 103 19.77 -11.63 -5.66
C ARG A 103 21.21 -11.91 -6.10
N GLU A 104 21.79 -11.04 -6.92
CA GLU A 104 23.18 -11.17 -7.34
C GLU A 104 24.15 -11.05 -6.16
N LYS A 105 23.91 -10.11 -5.25
CA LYS A 105 24.71 -9.96 -4.03
C LYS A 105 24.61 -11.19 -3.13
N GLU A 106 23.40 -11.71 -2.90
CA GLU A 106 23.16 -12.93 -2.14
C GLU A 106 23.85 -14.15 -2.77
N GLU A 107 23.80 -14.29 -4.09
CA GLU A 107 24.54 -15.33 -4.82
C GLU A 107 26.05 -15.15 -4.67
N GLN A 108 26.56 -13.92 -4.81
CA GLN A 108 27.99 -13.63 -4.66
C GLN A 108 28.47 -13.92 -3.23
N ASP A 109 27.70 -13.56 -2.21
CA ASP A 109 28.04 -13.78 -0.81
C ASP A 109 27.96 -15.28 -0.48
N ARG A 110 26.96 -16.00 -1.02
CA ARG A 110 26.88 -17.47 -0.93
C ARG A 110 28.08 -18.15 -1.57
N VAL A 111 28.50 -17.69 -2.74
CA VAL A 111 29.70 -18.22 -3.42
C VAL A 111 30.96 -17.86 -2.65
N LYS A 112 31.04 -16.68 -2.04
CA LYS A 112 32.17 -16.30 -1.18
C LYS A 112 32.22 -17.13 0.12
N ALA A 113 31.10 -17.60 0.63
CA ALA A 113 31.09 -18.47 1.81
C ALA A 113 31.55 -19.91 1.50
N LEU A 114 31.59 -20.34 0.24
CA LEU A 114 32.00 -21.69 -0.16
C LEU A 114 33.54 -21.85 -0.23
N ASN A 115 34.00 -23.08 -0.02
CA ASN A 115 35.41 -23.48 -0.11
C ASN A 115 35.94 -23.25 -1.55
N PRO A 116 37.21 -22.84 -1.76
CA PRO A 116 37.81 -22.64 -3.09
C PRO A 116 37.45 -23.70 -4.16
N LYS A 117 37.44 -25.00 -3.81
CA LYS A 117 37.06 -26.08 -4.73
C LYS A 117 35.59 -26.03 -5.15
N GLU A 118 34.69 -25.71 -4.21
CA GLU A 118 33.25 -25.60 -4.46
C GLU A 118 32.91 -24.33 -5.26
N ARG A 119 33.71 -23.26 -5.13
CA ARG A 119 33.57 -22.05 -5.94
C ARG A 119 33.87 -22.31 -7.42
N GLU A 120 34.92 -23.09 -7.71
CA GLU A 120 35.25 -23.47 -9.08
C GLU A 120 34.16 -24.35 -9.69
N GLU A 121 33.65 -25.33 -8.93
CA GLU A 121 32.53 -26.17 -9.38
C GLU A 121 31.23 -25.37 -9.59
N TRP A 122 30.95 -24.37 -8.74
CA TRP A 122 29.81 -23.47 -8.94
C TRP A 122 29.95 -22.62 -10.20
N ARG A 123 31.16 -22.11 -10.50
CA ARG A 123 31.43 -21.37 -11.74
C ARG A 123 31.25 -22.25 -12.97
N LYS A 124 31.82 -23.47 -12.96
CA LYS A 124 31.61 -24.45 -14.03
C LYS A 124 30.13 -24.80 -14.22
N ARG A 125 29.37 -24.93 -13.13
CA ARG A 125 27.91 -25.20 -13.20
C ARG A 125 27.12 -24.00 -13.71
N LYS A 126 27.52 -22.77 -13.41
CA LYS A 126 26.87 -21.54 -13.90
C LYS A 126 27.16 -21.28 -15.38
N GLU A 127 28.34 -21.65 -15.85
CA GLU A 127 28.74 -21.55 -17.26
C GLU A 127 28.18 -22.69 -18.12
N ARG A 128 27.89 -23.84 -17.51
CA ARG A 128 27.20 -24.93 -18.17
C ARG A 128 25.78 -24.49 -18.58
N PRO A 129 25.45 -24.53 -19.88
CA PRO A 129 24.12 -24.15 -20.34
C PRO A 129 23.08 -25.11 -19.77
N THR A 130 21.93 -24.57 -19.38
CA THR A 130 20.80 -25.38 -18.92
C THR A 130 20.22 -26.19 -20.10
N GLY A 131 19.57 -27.32 -19.83
CA GLY A 131 18.95 -28.15 -20.88
C GLY A 131 17.98 -27.36 -21.77
N ARG A 132 17.24 -26.40 -21.19
CA ARG A 132 16.39 -25.47 -21.94
C ARG A 132 17.20 -24.55 -22.86
N GLN A 133 18.30 -23.97 -22.38
CA GLN A 133 19.17 -23.13 -23.21
C GLN A 133 19.84 -23.92 -24.33
N LEU A 134 20.25 -25.16 -24.07
CA LEU A 134 20.78 -26.06 -25.10
C LEU A 134 19.75 -26.31 -26.20
N PHE A 135 18.48 -26.54 -25.81
CA PHE A 135 17.38 -26.76 -26.76
C PHE A 135 17.04 -25.49 -27.55
N GLU A 136 17.06 -24.32 -26.92
CA GLU A 136 16.76 -23.04 -27.58
C GLU A 136 17.90 -22.52 -28.48
N SER A 137 19.16 -22.91 -28.21
CA SER A 137 20.34 -22.41 -28.96
C SER A 137 20.91 -23.40 -29.99
N SER A 138 20.67 -24.70 -29.84
CA SER A 138 21.20 -25.72 -30.74
C SER A 138 20.25 -25.99 -31.90
N SER A 139 20.56 -25.45 -33.08
CA SER A 139 19.91 -25.85 -34.34
C SER A 139 20.24 -27.29 -34.75
N ALA A 140 21.28 -27.90 -34.17
CA ALA A 140 21.72 -29.26 -34.48
C ALA A 140 20.86 -30.34 -33.82
N LEU A 141 20.23 -30.04 -32.67
CA LEU A 141 19.28 -30.94 -31.99
C LEU A 141 17.92 -31.01 -32.70
N ALA A 142 17.57 -29.99 -33.50
CA ALA A 142 16.34 -30.00 -34.29
C ALA A 142 16.40 -30.99 -35.47
N THR A 143 17.62 -31.33 -35.94
CA THR A 143 17.85 -32.24 -37.07
C THR A 143 18.35 -33.63 -36.65
N SER A 144 18.75 -33.81 -35.39
CA SER A 144 19.22 -35.12 -34.90
C SER A 144 18.10 -36.15 -34.73
N ASP A 145 16.85 -35.70 -34.63
CA ASP A 145 15.68 -36.57 -34.53
C ASP A 145 15.34 -37.27 -35.86
N GLU A 146 15.87 -36.79 -36.99
CA GLU A 146 15.67 -37.39 -38.33
C GLU A 146 16.13 -38.86 -38.39
N GLY A 147 17.14 -39.24 -37.60
CA GLY A 147 17.63 -40.62 -37.51
C GLY A 147 16.88 -41.51 -36.50
N LEU A 148 15.93 -40.95 -35.74
CA LEU A 148 15.15 -41.68 -34.74
C LEU A 148 13.81 -42.19 -35.28
N TYR A 149 13.42 -41.77 -36.49
CA TYR A 149 12.25 -42.27 -37.23
C TYR A 149 12.54 -43.59 -37.98
N GLU A 150 13.31 -44.51 -37.39
CA GLU A 150 13.39 -45.88 -37.91
C GLU A 150 12.06 -46.63 -37.67
N GLU A 151 11.73 -47.51 -38.61
CA GLU A 151 10.46 -48.25 -38.71
C GLU A 151 10.22 -49.10 -37.45
N GLY A 152 9.47 -48.55 -36.48
CA GLY A 152 9.17 -49.20 -35.20
C GLY A 152 9.06 -48.26 -33.99
N VAL A 153 9.41 -46.98 -34.12
CA VAL A 153 9.27 -46.00 -33.03
C VAL A 153 7.85 -45.42 -33.01
N GLU A 154 7.05 -45.83 -32.02
CA GLU A 154 5.72 -45.27 -31.80
C GLU A 154 5.83 -43.96 -31.00
N GLU A 155 5.37 -42.84 -31.58
CA GLU A 155 5.33 -41.56 -30.88
C GLU A 155 4.40 -41.65 -29.67
N VAL A 156 4.97 -41.44 -28.48
CA VAL A 156 4.19 -41.42 -27.24
C VAL A 156 3.34 -40.15 -27.21
N ASP A 157 2.03 -40.29 -27.42
CA ASP A 157 1.09 -39.17 -27.30
C ASP A 157 0.96 -38.73 -25.83
N MET A 158 1.66 -37.65 -25.49
CA MET A 158 1.68 -37.05 -24.16
C MET A 158 0.29 -36.61 -23.67
N ARG A 159 -0.70 -36.40 -24.58
CA ARG A 159 -2.08 -36.08 -24.19
C ARG A 159 -2.82 -37.26 -23.56
N LYS A 160 -2.33 -38.48 -23.76
CA LYS A 160 -2.88 -39.70 -23.11
C LYS A 160 -2.39 -39.87 -21.66
N TYR A 161 -1.42 -39.05 -21.23
CA TYR A 161 -0.81 -39.13 -19.90
C TYR A 161 -1.10 -37.87 -19.08
N THR A 162 -2.34 -37.39 -19.12
CA THR A 162 -2.76 -36.30 -18.24
C THR A 162 -2.74 -36.72 -16.78
N ARG A 163 -2.51 -35.75 -15.89
CA ARG A 163 -2.53 -36.00 -14.43
C ARG A 163 -3.87 -36.57 -13.97
N GLU A 164 -4.97 -36.10 -14.55
CA GLU A 164 -6.33 -36.54 -14.23
C GLU A 164 -6.55 -38.00 -14.65
N GLN A 165 -6.17 -38.38 -15.88
CA GLN A 165 -6.27 -39.77 -16.34
C GLN A 165 -5.43 -40.73 -15.49
N ARG A 166 -4.22 -40.30 -15.08
CA ARG A 166 -3.38 -41.09 -14.17
C ARG A 166 -4.00 -41.27 -12.79
N GLU A 167 -4.64 -40.23 -12.26
CA GLU A 167 -5.35 -40.30 -10.96
C GLU A 167 -6.63 -41.14 -11.07
N GLU A 168 -7.35 -41.09 -12.19
CA GLU A 168 -8.51 -41.95 -12.46
C GLU A 168 -8.12 -43.42 -12.62
N GLU A 169 -7.04 -43.73 -13.34
CA GLU A 169 -6.53 -45.09 -13.48
C GLU A 169 -6.12 -45.66 -12.12
N ARG A 170 -5.39 -44.89 -11.31
CA ARG A 170 -5.06 -45.29 -9.93
C ARG A 170 -6.29 -45.54 -9.08
N ARG A 171 -7.32 -44.70 -9.18
CA ARG A 171 -8.59 -44.90 -8.45
C ARG A 171 -9.32 -46.15 -8.91
N LYS A 172 -9.37 -46.41 -10.22
CA LYS A 172 -9.98 -47.63 -10.76
C LYS A 172 -9.21 -48.88 -10.31
N GLU A 173 -7.89 -48.82 -10.29
CA GLU A 173 -7.05 -49.92 -9.80
C GLU A 173 -7.25 -50.16 -8.30
N GLU A 174 -7.32 -49.10 -7.49
CA GLU A 174 -7.65 -49.17 -6.05
C GLU A 174 -9.07 -49.73 -5.82
N GLU A 175 -10.07 -49.29 -6.58
CA GLU A 175 -11.46 -49.80 -6.53
C GLU A 175 -11.57 -51.26 -6.99
N GLU A 176 -10.79 -51.66 -8.00
CA GLU A 176 -10.75 -53.03 -8.49
C GLU A 176 -10.05 -53.96 -7.48
N GLU A 177 -8.97 -53.48 -6.86
CA GLU A 177 -8.28 -54.18 -5.77
C GLU A 177 -9.19 -54.30 -4.53
N GLU A 178 -9.95 -53.25 -4.18
CA GLU A 178 -10.93 -53.28 -3.10
C GLU A 178 -12.10 -54.23 -3.42
N ARG A 179 -12.59 -54.25 -4.66
CA ARG A 179 -13.58 -55.22 -5.14
C ARG A 179 -13.06 -56.65 -5.07
N ARG A 180 -11.82 -56.92 -5.49
CA ARG A 180 -11.18 -58.24 -5.34
C ARG A 180 -11.08 -58.63 -3.86
N ARG A 181 -10.69 -57.69 -2.99
CA ARG A 181 -10.60 -57.89 -1.54
C ARG A 181 -11.97 -58.17 -0.91
N ARG A 182 -13.03 -57.49 -1.35
CA ARG A 182 -14.41 -57.67 -0.87
C ARG A 182 -15.07 -58.94 -1.40
N GLY A 183 -14.76 -59.33 -2.64
CA GLY A 183 -15.22 -60.60 -3.23
C GLY A 183 -14.73 -61.83 -2.46
N LEU A 184 -13.52 -61.77 -1.91
CA LEU A 184 -12.96 -62.82 -1.05
C LEU A 184 -13.69 -62.99 0.30
N VAL A 185 -14.56 -62.06 0.70
CA VAL A 185 -15.28 -62.09 1.99
C VAL A 185 -16.68 -62.71 1.87
N ASN A 186 -17.23 -62.87 0.66
CA ASN A 186 -18.60 -63.34 0.45
C ASN A 186 -18.75 -64.85 0.18
N ASP A 187 -17.64 -65.59 -0.01
CA ASP A 187 -17.66 -67.05 -0.22
C ASP A 187 -17.53 -67.85 1.09
N GLY A 188 -17.71 -67.22 2.26
CA GLY A 188 -17.46 -67.82 3.57
C GLY A 188 -18.66 -68.26 4.39
N ASP A 189 -19.90 -68.04 3.94
CA ASP A 189 -21.08 -68.36 4.76
C ASP A 189 -22.26 -68.88 3.91
N SER A 190 -22.15 -70.15 3.51
CA SER A 190 -23.27 -71.00 3.10
C SER A 190 -22.84 -72.45 3.29
N ASP A 191 -23.01 -72.96 4.50
CA ASP A 191 -23.66 -74.26 4.74
C ASP A 191 -23.71 -74.50 6.26
N ASN A 192 -24.85 -74.12 6.85
CA ASN A 192 -25.31 -74.66 8.11
C ASN A 192 -26.76 -75.13 7.94
N GLU A 193 -26.92 -76.42 7.61
CA GLU A 193 -28.04 -77.28 8.00
C GLU A 193 -27.57 -78.73 8.15
#